data_AF-A0AAX0LAJ9-F1
#
_entry.id   AF-A0AAX0LAJ9-F1
#
_cell.length_a   1.000
_cell.length_b   1.000
_cell.length_c   1.000
_cell.angle_alpha   90.00
_cell.angle_beta   90.00
_cell.angle_gamma   90.00
#
_symmetry.space_group_name_H-M   'P 1'
#
loop_
_entity.id
_entity.type
_entity.pdbx_description
1 polymer ?
#
loop_
_entity_poly.entity_id
_entity_poly.type
_entity_poly.pdbx_seq_one_letter_code
_entity_poly.pdbx_strand_id
1 'polypeptide(L)'
;MRCLYLNCAESLLNLKEELSKKFSKVAVFEIKLGQKEQELLQLENEKTFFIDLINKFNEFKKGNDFVIVVGCDGFGIIGKYELNLKIAKNLNCPIYEIKNLNALKNLNKNSKLLITNDLQEIISFEQNIITPYQFENLLTNRARDAKATVILPESDDDRILKASDLLLKQDVVSLIILGDQSKVFERANELGLDLKKAKIINPESNEYQKDVAASIYEKRKAKGMTEENALKLAKDRTYFGTMLVELGIADAMVSGASTTTAETIRPALQLIKTKPGVSIVSGLFFMSLDEEVLLYADCAITPNPDPEALASIAISTAESAKSFGIVPKVAMLSYSTGESGTGPDVDMIKEAAKILKEKDPELKFAAPIQYDAAADITVGAKKMPGSQVAGHANVFVFPSLNTGNICYKAVQRTANALAIGPVLQGLRKPVNDLSRGCLVEDIMNTVLISAIQAKG
;
A
#
# COMPACT_ATOMS: atom_id res chain seq x y z
N MET A 1 13.40 -18.41 0.35
CA MET A 1 14.07 -18.76 -0.93
C MET A 1 15.11 -17.70 -1.24
N ARG A 2 16.37 -18.09 -1.51
CA ARG A 2 17.55 -17.21 -1.37
C ARG A 2 18.08 -16.73 -2.73
N CYS A 3 18.69 -15.55 -2.75
CA CYS A 3 19.43 -15.06 -3.91
C CYS A 3 20.67 -14.29 -3.45
N LEU A 4 21.61 -14.11 -4.37
CA LEU A 4 22.72 -13.16 -4.23
C LEU A 4 22.90 -12.40 -5.54
N TYR A 5 23.46 -11.21 -5.45
CA TYR A 5 23.73 -10.33 -6.57
C TYR A 5 25.23 -10.14 -6.76
N LEU A 6 25.70 -10.23 -8.01
CA LEU A 6 27.08 -9.98 -8.41
C LEU A 6 27.13 -8.78 -9.36
N ASN A 7 27.97 -7.79 -9.09
CA ASN A 7 28.19 -6.66 -10.01
C ASN A 7 28.88 -7.06 -11.32
N CYS A 8 29.54 -8.23 -11.35
CA CYS A 8 30.18 -8.79 -12.54
C CYS A 8 30.33 -10.31 -12.43
N ALA A 9 30.60 -10.97 -13.56
CA ALA A 9 30.67 -12.43 -13.65
C ALA A 9 31.98 -13.04 -13.09
N GLU A 10 32.95 -12.25 -12.65
CA GLU A 10 34.29 -12.75 -12.27
C GLU A 10 34.26 -13.83 -11.17
N SER A 11 33.37 -13.70 -10.17
CA SER A 11 33.23 -14.66 -9.07
C SER A 11 32.17 -15.74 -9.32
N LEU A 12 31.51 -15.73 -10.49
CA LEU A 12 30.33 -16.55 -10.76
C LEU A 12 30.63 -18.06 -10.68
N LEU A 13 31.71 -18.52 -11.31
CA LEU A 13 32.04 -19.95 -11.39
C LEU A 13 32.29 -20.54 -10.00
N ASN A 14 33.12 -19.87 -9.20
CA ASN A 14 33.46 -20.32 -7.85
C ASN A 14 32.22 -20.35 -6.94
N LEU A 15 31.46 -19.25 -6.91
CA LEU A 15 30.25 -19.15 -6.08
C LEU A 15 29.18 -20.17 -6.47
N LYS A 16 29.01 -20.41 -7.78
CA LYS A 16 28.07 -21.43 -8.26
C LYS A 16 28.48 -22.82 -7.78
N GLU A 17 29.77 -23.15 -7.82
CA GLU A 17 30.26 -24.44 -7.31
C GLU A 17 30.01 -24.58 -5.79
N GLU A 18 30.35 -23.56 -5.00
CA GLU A 18 30.12 -23.56 -3.55
C GLU A 18 28.64 -23.67 -3.18
N LEU A 19 27.78 -22.91 -3.86
CA LEU A 19 26.34 -22.97 -3.62
C LEU A 19 25.74 -24.31 -4.04
N SER A 20 26.25 -24.93 -5.10
CA SER A 20 25.77 -26.25 -5.56
C SER A 20 26.11 -27.37 -4.58
N LYS A 21 27.06 -27.15 -3.65
CA LYS A 21 27.33 -28.07 -2.53
C LYS A 21 26.24 -28.01 -1.44
N LYS A 22 25.43 -26.95 -1.42
CA LYS A 22 24.42 -26.66 -0.37
C LYS A 22 22.98 -26.66 -0.87
N PHE A 23 22.77 -26.35 -2.14
CA PHE A 23 21.44 -26.19 -2.75
C PHE A 23 21.34 -27.08 -3.99
N SER A 24 20.21 -27.76 -4.15
CA SER A 24 20.04 -28.76 -5.21
C SER A 24 19.87 -28.09 -6.58
N LYS A 25 19.23 -26.91 -6.61
CA LYS A 25 18.95 -26.19 -7.85
C LYS A 25 19.41 -24.74 -7.78
N VAL A 26 20.69 -24.54 -8.13
CA VAL A 26 21.32 -23.22 -8.27
C VAL A 26 21.23 -22.75 -9.73
N ALA A 27 20.59 -21.60 -9.95
CA ALA A 27 20.44 -21.00 -11.28
C ALA A 27 21.10 -19.62 -11.37
N VAL A 28 21.41 -19.20 -12.60
CA VAL A 28 22.01 -17.89 -12.89
C VAL A 28 20.98 -17.05 -13.65
N PHE A 29 20.72 -15.86 -13.13
CA PHE A 29 19.85 -14.86 -13.77
C PHE A 29 20.72 -13.68 -14.22
N GLU A 30 21.02 -13.62 -15.51
CA GLU A 30 21.83 -12.53 -16.09
C GLU A 30 20.95 -11.36 -16.51
N ILE A 31 21.34 -10.15 -16.09
CA ILE A 31 20.67 -8.93 -16.47
C ILE A 31 21.28 -8.40 -17.76
N LYS A 32 20.47 -8.39 -18.82
CA LYS A 32 20.87 -7.90 -20.15
C LYS A 32 20.08 -6.65 -20.46
N LEU A 33 20.80 -5.56 -20.75
CA LEU A 33 20.22 -4.29 -21.13
C LEU A 33 20.28 -4.14 -22.65
N GLY A 34 19.22 -4.56 -23.33
CA GLY A 34 19.03 -4.29 -24.75
C GLY A 34 18.64 -2.82 -24.99
N GLN A 35 18.43 -2.46 -26.25
CA GLN A 35 18.07 -1.09 -26.63
C GLN A 35 16.79 -0.63 -25.93
N LYS A 36 15.77 -1.49 -25.86
CA LYS A 36 14.50 -1.19 -25.18
C LYS A 36 14.69 -0.90 -23.70
N GLU A 37 15.46 -1.72 -22.98
CA GLU A 37 15.71 -1.53 -21.56
C GLU A 37 16.49 -0.24 -21.30
N GLN A 38 17.47 0.07 -22.14
CA GLN A 38 18.23 1.32 -22.05
C GLN A 38 17.36 2.55 -22.29
N GLU A 39 16.45 2.51 -23.28
CA GLU A 39 15.48 3.59 -23.54
C GLU A 39 14.54 3.81 -22.35
N LEU A 40 14.00 2.74 -21.74
CA LEU A 40 13.12 2.84 -20.57
C LEU A 40 13.82 3.51 -19.37
N LEU A 41 15.08 3.17 -19.14
CA LEU A 41 15.89 3.72 -18.06
C LEU A 41 16.33 5.18 -18.33
N GLN A 42 16.34 5.66 -19.57
CA GLN A 42 16.69 7.03 -19.93
C GLN A 42 15.50 8.00 -19.96
N LEU A 43 14.32 7.54 -20.38
CA LEU A 43 13.15 8.38 -20.66
C LEU A 43 12.20 8.56 -19.46
N GLU A 44 12.72 8.50 -18.22
CA GLU A 44 11.92 8.57 -16.99
C GLU A 44 10.82 7.49 -16.88
N ASN A 45 10.88 6.43 -17.69
CA ASN A 45 9.96 5.27 -17.63
C ASN A 45 10.62 4.05 -16.96
N GLU A 46 11.47 4.34 -15.98
CA GLU A 46 12.21 3.31 -15.24
C GLU A 46 11.27 2.36 -14.47
N LYS A 47 10.09 2.85 -14.07
CA LYS A 47 9.04 2.05 -13.42
C LYS A 47 8.70 0.80 -14.24
N THR A 48 8.47 0.96 -15.55
CA THR A 48 8.14 -0.16 -16.43
C THR A 48 9.28 -1.17 -16.48
N PHE A 49 10.54 -0.70 -16.58
CA PHE A 49 11.70 -1.58 -16.54
C PHE A 49 11.78 -2.40 -15.24
N PHE A 50 11.64 -1.74 -14.08
CA PHE A 50 11.74 -2.42 -12.80
C PHE A 50 10.59 -3.40 -12.56
N ILE A 51 9.35 -3.03 -12.90
CA ILE A 51 8.20 -3.95 -12.78
C ILE A 51 8.40 -5.20 -13.65
N ASP A 52 8.81 -5.02 -14.91
CA ASP A 52 9.08 -6.14 -15.83
C ASP A 52 10.21 -7.03 -15.30
N LEU A 53 11.30 -6.43 -14.81
CA LEU A 53 12.45 -7.13 -14.25
C LEU A 53 12.06 -7.93 -13.01
N ILE A 54 11.32 -7.32 -12.08
CA ILE A 54 10.83 -7.96 -10.85
C ILE A 54 9.95 -9.17 -11.21
N ASN A 55 9.03 -9.03 -12.17
CA ASN A 55 8.17 -10.13 -12.59
C ASN A 55 8.95 -11.27 -13.23
N LYS A 56 9.86 -10.97 -14.17
CA LYS A 56 10.75 -11.97 -14.78
C LYS A 56 11.57 -12.70 -13.71
N PHE A 57 12.14 -11.96 -12.76
CA PHE A 57 12.94 -12.53 -11.68
C PHE A 57 12.10 -13.40 -10.74
N ASN A 58 10.91 -12.94 -10.34
CA ASN A 58 10.02 -13.70 -9.46
C ASN A 58 9.56 -15.01 -10.10
N GLU A 59 9.21 -15.01 -11.39
CA GLU A 59 8.88 -16.25 -12.11
C GLU A 59 10.09 -17.18 -12.23
N PHE A 60 11.26 -16.63 -12.57
CA PHE A 60 12.51 -17.42 -12.61
C PHE A 60 12.84 -18.04 -11.25
N LYS A 61 12.55 -17.32 -10.17
CA LYS A 61 12.84 -17.73 -8.80
C LYS A 61 11.99 -18.92 -8.34
N LYS A 62 10.70 -19.01 -8.72
CA LYS A 62 9.78 -20.10 -8.28
C LYS A 62 10.32 -21.51 -8.49
N GLY A 63 11.15 -21.72 -9.50
CA GLY A 63 11.69 -23.03 -9.85
C GLY A 63 13.04 -23.37 -9.22
N ASN A 64 13.68 -22.50 -8.43
CA ASN A 64 15.07 -22.66 -8.01
C ASN A 64 15.26 -22.49 -6.49
N ASP A 65 16.20 -23.24 -5.90
CA ASP A 65 16.51 -23.15 -4.46
C ASP A 65 17.32 -21.89 -4.14
N PHE A 66 18.22 -21.54 -5.07
CA PHE A 66 19.10 -20.40 -4.99
C PHE A 66 19.30 -19.77 -6.37
N VAL A 67 19.23 -18.43 -6.45
CA VAL A 67 19.47 -17.69 -7.69
C VAL A 67 20.66 -16.76 -7.53
N ILE A 68 21.65 -16.89 -8.41
CA ILE A 68 22.75 -15.93 -8.56
C ILE A 68 22.35 -14.93 -9.63
N VAL A 69 22.14 -13.67 -9.25
CA VAL A 69 21.88 -12.58 -10.18
C VAL A 69 23.22 -12.00 -10.62
N VAL A 70 23.45 -11.94 -11.93
CA VAL A 70 24.62 -11.29 -12.51
C VAL A 70 24.16 -9.97 -13.09
N GLY A 71 24.71 -8.90 -12.54
CA GLY A 71 24.44 -7.53 -12.92
C GLY A 71 24.94 -7.16 -14.30
N CYS A 72 24.69 -5.91 -14.67
CA CYS A 72 24.99 -5.36 -15.99
C CYS A 72 26.09 -4.29 -15.92
N ASP A 73 26.68 -3.96 -17.06
CA ASP A 73 27.50 -2.76 -17.16
C ASP A 73 26.63 -1.49 -17.18
N GLY A 74 27.26 -0.35 -16.87
CA GLY A 74 26.63 0.96 -17.05
C GLY A 74 26.54 1.31 -18.53
N PHE A 75 25.72 2.30 -18.86
CA PHE A 75 25.54 2.76 -20.24
C PHE A 75 25.19 4.25 -20.26
N GLY A 76 25.65 4.96 -21.29
CA GLY A 76 25.48 6.42 -21.37
C GLY A 76 26.04 7.11 -20.12
N ILE A 77 25.20 7.91 -19.46
CA ILE A 77 25.53 8.60 -18.20
C ILE A 77 25.25 7.76 -16.95
N ILE A 78 24.58 6.60 -17.09
CA ILE A 78 24.17 5.77 -15.97
C ILE A 78 25.36 4.91 -15.54
N GLY A 79 25.89 5.20 -14.36
CA GLY A 79 27.02 4.50 -13.79
C GLY A 79 26.70 3.04 -13.45
N LYS A 80 27.66 2.15 -13.70
CA LYS A 80 27.56 0.71 -13.41
C LYS A 80 27.10 0.46 -11.96
N TYR A 81 27.80 1.01 -10.98
CA TYR A 81 27.55 0.65 -9.57
C TYR A 81 26.20 1.17 -9.04
N GLU A 82 25.81 2.39 -9.40
CA GLU A 82 24.51 2.97 -8.98
C GLU A 82 23.33 2.17 -9.55
N LEU A 83 23.41 1.81 -10.83
CA LEU A 83 22.39 0.99 -11.47
C LEU A 83 22.27 -0.39 -10.82
N ASN A 84 23.40 -1.06 -10.60
CA ASN A 84 23.42 -2.38 -9.97
C ASN A 84 22.92 -2.35 -8.52
N LEU A 85 23.22 -1.30 -7.75
CA LEU A 85 22.64 -1.10 -6.42
C LEU A 85 21.11 -0.98 -6.50
N LYS A 86 20.60 -0.12 -7.39
CA LYS A 86 19.15 0.07 -7.56
C LYS A 86 18.44 -1.22 -7.99
N ILE A 87 19.06 -1.98 -8.88
CA ILE A 87 18.54 -3.28 -9.31
C ILE A 87 18.55 -4.29 -8.15
N ALA A 88 19.67 -4.43 -7.43
CA ALA A 88 19.78 -5.37 -6.32
C ALA A 88 18.73 -5.10 -5.23
N LYS A 89 18.46 -3.82 -4.91
CA LYS A 89 17.37 -3.42 -4.01
C LYS A 89 16.00 -3.88 -4.55
N ASN A 90 15.69 -3.56 -5.81
CA ASN A 90 14.42 -3.93 -6.44
C ASN A 90 14.23 -5.44 -6.62
N LEU A 91 15.31 -6.23 -6.65
CA LEU A 91 15.25 -7.69 -6.65
C LEU A 91 15.31 -8.31 -5.25
N ASN A 92 15.45 -7.49 -4.19
CA ASN A 92 15.64 -7.92 -2.81
C ASN A 92 16.79 -8.92 -2.66
N CYS A 93 17.92 -8.68 -3.35
CA CYS A 93 19.07 -9.60 -3.36
C CYS A 93 20.32 -8.94 -2.74
N PRO A 94 20.86 -9.52 -1.65
CA PRO A 94 22.15 -9.11 -1.09
C PRO A 94 23.27 -9.12 -2.13
N ILE A 95 24.18 -8.15 -2.05
CA ILE A 95 25.33 -8.05 -2.95
C ILE A 95 26.53 -8.78 -2.35
N TYR A 96 27.10 -9.69 -3.14
CA TYR A 96 28.42 -10.27 -2.87
C TYR A 96 29.49 -9.47 -3.63
N GLU A 97 30.40 -8.80 -2.92
CA GLU A 97 31.44 -7.95 -3.49
C GLU A 97 32.78 -8.13 -2.77
N ILE A 98 33.84 -8.46 -3.53
CA ILE A 98 35.20 -8.64 -2.99
C ILE A 98 36.05 -7.38 -3.20
N LYS A 99 36.03 -6.79 -4.41
CA LYS A 99 37.00 -5.77 -4.82
C LYS A 99 36.64 -4.39 -4.29
N ASN A 100 35.36 -4.01 -4.40
CA ASN A 100 34.89 -2.65 -4.11
C ASN A 100 34.03 -2.55 -2.85
N LEU A 101 34.15 -3.50 -1.92
CA LEU A 101 33.25 -3.67 -0.78
C LEU A 101 33.05 -2.36 0.03
N ASN A 102 34.15 -1.73 0.45
CA ASN A 102 34.08 -0.51 1.27
C ASN A 102 33.49 0.68 0.51
N ALA A 103 33.78 0.80 -0.79
CA ALA A 103 33.24 1.86 -1.63
C ALA A 103 31.72 1.70 -1.79
N LEU A 104 31.24 0.48 -2.06
CA LEU A 104 29.80 0.20 -2.15
C LEU A 104 29.06 0.39 -0.83
N LYS A 105 29.66 -0.05 0.29
CA LYS A 105 29.10 0.21 1.63
C LYS A 105 28.96 1.71 1.91
N ASN A 106 29.95 2.51 1.51
CA ASN A 106 29.89 3.96 1.68
C ASN A 106 28.85 4.64 0.79
N LEU A 107 28.72 4.20 -0.47
CA LEU A 107 27.66 4.67 -1.37
C LEU A 107 26.25 4.33 -0.85
N ASN A 108 26.14 3.31 0.01
CA ASN A 108 24.88 2.76 0.49
C ASN A 108 24.73 2.83 2.03
N LYS A 109 25.36 3.83 2.68
CA LYS A 109 25.59 3.89 4.14
C LYS A 109 24.33 3.80 5.02
N ASN A 110 23.16 4.19 4.51
CA ASN A 110 21.89 4.21 5.25
C ASN A 110 20.87 3.17 4.72
N SER A 111 21.35 2.18 3.99
CA SER A 111 20.53 1.15 3.38
C SER A 111 20.51 -0.12 4.22
N LYS A 112 19.37 -0.82 4.18
CA LYS A 112 19.14 -2.17 4.66
C LYS A 112 19.71 -3.23 3.72
N LEU A 113 20.17 -2.87 2.52
CA LEU A 113 20.73 -3.82 1.55
C LEU A 113 22.06 -4.35 2.07
N LEU A 114 22.12 -5.67 2.27
CA LEU A 114 23.36 -6.33 2.68
C LEU A 114 24.38 -6.31 1.52
N ILE A 115 25.57 -5.80 1.80
CA ILE A 115 26.74 -5.85 0.90
C ILE A 115 27.89 -6.48 1.68
N THR A 116 28.37 -7.64 1.24
CA THR A 116 29.38 -8.41 1.97
C THR A 116 30.28 -9.23 1.03
N ASN A 117 31.42 -9.67 1.53
CA ASN A 117 32.27 -10.69 0.88
C ASN A 117 32.16 -12.06 1.57
N ASP A 118 31.27 -12.19 2.57
CA ASP A 118 30.99 -13.45 3.25
C ASP A 118 29.73 -14.11 2.69
N LEU A 119 29.91 -15.25 2.03
CA LEU A 119 28.81 -16.03 1.47
C LEU A 119 27.91 -16.63 2.57
N GLN A 120 28.47 -16.97 3.74
CA GLN A 120 27.66 -17.53 4.84
C GLN A 120 26.70 -16.48 5.39
N GLU A 121 27.15 -15.23 5.48
CA GLU A 121 26.30 -14.11 5.87
C GLU A 121 25.10 -14.00 4.94
N ILE A 122 25.31 -13.97 3.60
CA ILE A 122 24.22 -13.94 2.61
C ILE A 122 23.29 -15.15 2.73
N ILE A 123 23.86 -16.35 2.94
CA ILE A 123 23.07 -17.58 3.11
C ILE A 123 22.21 -17.51 4.37
N SER A 124 22.70 -16.93 5.46
CA SER A 124 21.97 -16.86 6.74
C SER A 124 21.03 -15.65 6.86
N PHE A 125 21.27 -14.60 6.08
CA PHE A 125 20.55 -13.34 6.15
C PHE A 125 19.22 -13.38 5.39
N GLU A 126 18.17 -12.87 6.02
CA GLU A 126 16.87 -12.65 5.38
C GLU A 126 16.75 -11.19 4.96
N GLN A 127 17.05 -10.91 3.69
CA GLN A 127 16.85 -9.59 3.11
C GLN A 127 15.35 -9.28 3.05
N ASN A 128 14.95 -8.17 3.68
CA ASN A 128 13.56 -7.73 3.72
C ASN A 128 13.46 -6.25 3.32
N ILE A 129 13.75 -5.98 2.05
CA ILE A 129 13.51 -4.69 1.40
C ILE A 129 12.19 -4.77 0.64
N ILE A 130 11.40 -3.71 0.75
CA ILE A 130 10.22 -3.49 -0.09
C ILE A 130 10.36 -2.10 -0.71
N THR A 131 10.82 -2.05 -1.95
CA THR A 131 10.90 -0.80 -2.73
C THR A 131 9.50 -0.38 -3.24
N PRO A 132 9.32 0.86 -3.70
CA PRO A 132 8.05 1.29 -4.30
C PRO A 132 7.60 0.40 -5.47
N TYR A 133 8.51 0.02 -6.37
CA TYR A 133 8.15 -0.85 -7.51
C TYR A 133 7.81 -2.27 -7.08
N GLN A 134 8.47 -2.81 -6.03
CA GLN A 134 8.09 -4.10 -5.46
C GLN A 134 6.71 -4.03 -4.83
N PHE A 135 6.40 -2.95 -4.10
CA PHE A 135 5.11 -2.76 -3.48
C PHE A 135 4.00 -2.61 -4.50
N GLU A 136 4.17 -1.79 -5.53
CA GLU A 136 3.20 -1.64 -6.62
C GLU A 136 2.96 -2.95 -7.37
N ASN A 137 4.03 -3.72 -7.63
CA ASN A 137 3.89 -5.03 -8.26
C ASN A 137 3.15 -6.01 -7.36
N LEU A 138 3.37 -5.97 -6.04
CA LEU A 138 2.63 -6.74 -5.05
C LEU A 138 1.14 -6.37 -5.06
N LEU A 139 0.81 -5.07 -5.05
CA LEU A 139 -0.56 -4.57 -5.12
C LEU A 139 -1.26 -5.07 -6.40
N THR A 140 -0.59 -4.92 -7.54
CA THR A 140 -1.10 -5.35 -8.85
C THR A 140 -1.44 -6.83 -8.87
N ASN A 141 -0.53 -7.68 -8.40
CA ASN A 141 -0.72 -9.13 -8.40
C ASN A 141 -1.82 -9.55 -7.41
N ARG A 142 -1.86 -8.99 -6.19
CA ARG A 142 -2.89 -9.30 -5.20
C ARG A 142 -4.29 -8.84 -5.63
N ALA A 143 -4.39 -7.66 -6.26
CA ALA A 143 -5.65 -7.17 -6.80
C ALA A 143 -6.17 -8.08 -7.92
N ARG A 144 -5.29 -8.52 -8.84
CA ARG A 144 -5.63 -9.50 -9.88
C ARG A 144 -6.17 -10.79 -9.27
N ASP A 145 -5.54 -11.29 -8.22
CA ASP A 145 -5.96 -12.50 -7.50
C ASP A 145 -7.25 -12.31 -6.69
N ALA A 146 -7.65 -11.06 -6.40
CA ALA A 146 -8.91 -10.76 -5.73
C ALA A 146 -10.11 -10.85 -6.67
N LYS A 147 -9.90 -10.61 -7.98
CA LYS A 147 -10.96 -10.61 -9.00
C LYS A 147 -12.16 -9.74 -8.61
N ALA A 148 -11.89 -8.65 -7.89
CA ALA A 148 -12.92 -7.78 -7.36
C ALA A 148 -13.49 -6.84 -8.44
N THR A 149 -14.74 -6.46 -8.24
CA THR A 149 -15.44 -5.41 -8.99
C THR A 149 -15.46 -4.13 -8.19
N VAL A 150 -14.84 -3.07 -8.72
CA VAL A 150 -14.72 -1.77 -8.05
C VAL A 150 -15.58 -0.72 -8.76
N ILE A 151 -16.35 0.05 -7.99
CA ILE A 151 -17.17 1.16 -8.49
C ILE A 151 -16.38 2.48 -8.49
N LEU A 152 -16.48 3.21 -9.60
CA LEU A 152 -15.96 4.56 -9.80
C LEU A 152 -17.13 5.52 -10.10
N PRO A 153 -17.61 6.31 -9.13
CA PRO A 153 -18.81 7.14 -9.28
C PRO A 153 -18.65 8.37 -10.19
N GLU A 154 -17.43 8.80 -10.48
CA GLU A 154 -17.09 10.15 -10.94
C GLU A 154 -16.64 10.14 -12.41
N SER A 155 -17.49 9.62 -13.31
CA SER A 155 -17.15 9.46 -14.72
C SER A 155 -16.96 10.78 -15.49
N ASP A 156 -17.36 11.90 -14.89
CA ASP A 156 -17.15 13.27 -15.35
C ASP A 156 -15.71 13.77 -15.14
N ASP A 157 -14.86 13.00 -14.44
CA ASP A 157 -13.45 13.31 -14.22
C ASP A 157 -12.54 12.53 -15.18
N ASP A 158 -11.78 13.25 -16.01
CA ASP A 158 -10.84 12.64 -16.98
C ASP A 158 -9.81 11.73 -16.31
N ARG A 159 -9.42 12.00 -15.06
CA ARG A 159 -8.43 11.17 -14.34
C ARG A 159 -9.00 9.81 -14.01
N ILE A 160 -10.29 9.75 -13.66
CA ILE A 160 -11.02 8.49 -13.43
C ILE A 160 -11.07 7.67 -14.71
N LEU A 161 -11.40 8.29 -15.85
CA LEU A 161 -11.44 7.61 -17.15
C LEU A 161 -10.06 7.10 -17.57
N LYS A 162 -9.01 7.92 -17.41
CA LYS A 162 -7.62 7.53 -17.70
C LYS A 162 -7.14 6.37 -16.83
N ALA A 163 -7.41 6.42 -15.53
CA ALA A 163 -7.07 5.33 -14.62
C ALA A 163 -7.83 4.04 -14.99
N SER A 164 -9.11 4.18 -15.36
CA SER A 164 -9.94 3.05 -15.78
C SER A 164 -9.37 2.35 -17.01
N ASP A 165 -8.99 3.09 -18.06
CA ASP A 165 -8.36 2.54 -19.26
C ASP A 165 -7.09 1.73 -18.94
N LEU A 166 -6.21 2.30 -18.10
CA LEU A 166 -4.97 1.63 -17.70
C LEU A 166 -5.24 0.34 -16.90
N LEU A 167 -6.17 0.37 -15.94
CA LEU A 167 -6.54 -0.80 -15.14
C LEU A 167 -7.18 -1.90 -15.99
N LEU A 168 -8.04 -1.56 -16.95
CA LEU A 168 -8.70 -2.52 -17.85
C LEU A 168 -7.74 -3.13 -18.88
N LYS A 169 -6.74 -2.36 -19.32
CA LYS A 169 -5.64 -2.85 -20.18
C LYS A 169 -4.76 -3.86 -19.43
N GLN A 170 -4.51 -3.63 -18.15
CA GLN A 170 -3.72 -4.52 -17.29
C GLN A 170 -4.48 -5.78 -16.83
N ASP A 171 -5.81 -5.80 -16.99
CA ASP A 171 -6.68 -6.92 -16.61
C ASP A 171 -6.53 -7.29 -15.12
N VAL A 172 -6.49 -6.28 -14.26
CA VAL A 172 -6.19 -6.43 -12.82
C VAL A 172 -7.43 -6.33 -11.94
N VAL A 173 -8.49 -5.66 -12.41
CA VAL A 173 -9.76 -5.47 -11.69
C VAL A 173 -10.92 -5.37 -12.67
N SER A 174 -12.13 -5.71 -12.22
CA SER A 174 -13.36 -5.38 -12.94
C SER A 174 -13.86 -4.00 -12.49
N LEU A 175 -14.38 -3.19 -13.41
CA LEU A 175 -14.83 -1.83 -13.11
C LEU A 175 -16.31 -1.63 -13.44
N ILE A 176 -17.00 -0.97 -12.51
CA ILE A 176 -18.29 -0.34 -12.74
C ILE A 176 -18.07 1.18 -12.69
N ILE A 177 -18.38 1.88 -13.77
CA ILE A 177 -18.29 3.34 -13.83
C ILE A 177 -19.71 3.91 -13.82
N LEU A 178 -20.00 4.86 -12.93
CA LEU A 178 -21.33 5.46 -12.84
C LEU A 178 -21.42 6.69 -13.72
N GLY A 179 -22.39 6.70 -14.63
CA GLY A 179 -22.60 7.81 -15.56
C GLY A 179 -23.54 7.48 -16.70
N ASP A 180 -23.84 8.48 -17.53
CA ASP A 180 -24.56 8.27 -18.78
C ASP A 180 -23.65 7.58 -19.80
N GLN A 181 -24.06 6.41 -20.30
CA GLN A 181 -23.23 5.57 -21.17
C GLN A 181 -22.74 6.31 -22.42
N SER A 182 -23.59 7.10 -23.08
CA SER A 182 -23.22 7.83 -24.28
C SER A 182 -22.16 8.88 -23.97
N LYS A 183 -22.35 9.67 -22.91
CA LYS A 183 -21.39 10.70 -22.49
C LYS A 183 -20.03 10.13 -22.07
N VAL A 184 -20.04 9.00 -21.34
CA VAL A 184 -18.81 8.35 -20.90
C VAL A 184 -17.98 7.87 -22.10
N PHE A 185 -18.62 7.20 -23.06
CA PHE A 185 -17.90 6.72 -24.25
C PHE A 185 -17.50 7.84 -25.21
N GLU A 186 -18.32 8.89 -25.35
CA GLU A 186 -17.95 10.10 -26.09
C GLU A 186 -16.65 10.71 -25.52
N ARG A 187 -16.62 10.97 -24.21
CA ARG A 187 -15.45 11.53 -23.55
C ARG A 187 -14.23 10.60 -23.61
N ALA A 188 -14.43 9.29 -23.47
CA ALA A 188 -13.36 8.31 -23.61
C ALA A 188 -12.74 8.33 -25.01
N ASN A 189 -13.56 8.45 -26.07
CA ASN A 189 -13.08 8.54 -27.44
C ASN A 189 -12.28 9.83 -27.68
N GLU A 190 -12.73 10.97 -27.17
CA GLU A 190 -11.99 12.24 -27.25
C GLU A 190 -10.60 12.15 -26.59
N LEU A 191 -10.48 11.37 -25.51
CA LEU A 191 -9.24 11.16 -24.78
C LEU A 191 -8.39 9.99 -25.34
N GLY A 192 -8.87 9.25 -26.35
CA GLY A 192 -8.17 8.09 -26.91
C GLY A 192 -8.13 6.87 -25.97
N LEU A 193 -9.14 6.70 -25.12
CA LEU A 193 -9.24 5.65 -24.09
C LEU A 193 -10.15 4.50 -24.53
N ASP A 194 -9.85 3.28 -24.10
CA ASP A 194 -10.69 2.10 -24.33
C ASP A 194 -11.34 1.60 -23.02
N LEU A 195 -12.63 1.91 -22.88
CA LEU A 195 -13.43 1.53 -21.70
C LEU A 195 -14.44 0.40 -22.00
N LYS A 196 -14.32 -0.31 -23.13
CA LYS A 196 -15.32 -1.31 -23.55
C LYS A 196 -15.49 -2.48 -22.57
N LYS A 197 -14.47 -2.75 -21.76
CA LYS A 197 -14.50 -3.79 -20.71
C LYS A 197 -15.20 -3.34 -19.43
N ALA A 198 -15.42 -2.04 -19.21
CA ALA A 198 -16.12 -1.55 -18.03
C ALA A 198 -17.64 -1.70 -18.17
N LYS A 199 -18.32 -1.99 -17.07
CA LYS A 199 -19.78 -1.87 -16.99
C LYS A 199 -20.13 -0.42 -16.67
N ILE A 200 -20.91 0.23 -17.52
CA ILE A 200 -21.41 1.59 -17.27
C ILE A 200 -22.83 1.51 -16.72
N ILE A 201 -23.12 2.19 -15.61
CA ILE A 201 -24.45 2.22 -15.02
C ILE A 201 -24.86 3.68 -14.78
N ASN A 202 -26.00 4.09 -15.32
CA ASN A 202 -26.55 5.41 -15.04
C ASN A 202 -27.37 5.39 -13.74
N PRO A 203 -27.00 6.12 -12.67
CA PRO A 203 -27.79 6.17 -11.43
C PRO A 203 -29.24 6.66 -11.63
N GLU A 204 -29.49 7.46 -12.67
CA GLU A 204 -30.83 7.98 -12.98
C GLU A 204 -31.73 6.95 -13.68
N SER A 205 -31.14 6.03 -14.47
CA SER A 205 -31.87 5.00 -15.23
C SER A 205 -31.14 3.65 -15.20
N ASN A 206 -31.57 2.76 -14.30
CA ASN A 206 -30.99 1.43 -14.14
C ASN A 206 -31.99 0.45 -13.52
N GLU A 207 -31.67 -0.83 -13.59
CA GLU A 207 -32.49 -1.92 -13.04
C GLU A 207 -32.51 -1.97 -11.50
N TYR A 208 -31.49 -1.43 -10.83
CA TYR A 208 -31.33 -1.50 -9.37
C TYR A 208 -32.05 -0.39 -8.60
N GLN A 209 -32.60 0.62 -9.28
CA GLN A 209 -33.09 1.85 -8.66
C GLN A 209 -34.14 1.59 -7.57
N LYS A 210 -35.07 0.66 -7.81
CA LYS A 210 -36.12 0.30 -6.83
C LYS A 210 -35.54 -0.37 -5.60
N ASP A 211 -34.64 -1.34 -5.79
CA ASP A 211 -34.02 -2.10 -4.70
C ASP A 211 -33.10 -1.22 -3.86
N VAL A 212 -32.34 -0.33 -4.51
CA VAL A 212 -31.48 0.66 -3.84
C VAL A 212 -32.33 1.61 -3.00
N ALA A 213 -33.40 2.19 -3.56
CA ALA A 213 -34.28 3.10 -2.82
C ALA A 213 -34.95 2.41 -1.62
N ALA A 214 -35.50 1.21 -1.83
CA ALA A 214 -36.12 0.42 -0.78
C ALA A 214 -35.12 0.09 0.35
N SER A 215 -33.90 -0.30 0.00
CA SER A 215 -32.87 -0.61 1.00
C SER A 215 -32.38 0.63 1.76
N ILE A 216 -32.25 1.80 1.10
CA ILE A 216 -31.92 3.06 1.79
C ILE A 216 -33.02 3.42 2.80
N TYR A 217 -34.28 3.33 2.37
CA TYR A 217 -35.43 3.58 3.24
C TYR A 217 -35.40 2.65 4.46
N GLU A 218 -35.32 1.33 4.25
CA GLU A 218 -35.33 0.35 5.34
C GLU A 218 -34.17 0.57 6.34
N LYS A 219 -32.96 0.86 5.86
CA LYS A 219 -31.80 1.12 6.72
C LYS A 219 -31.91 2.43 7.51
N ARG A 220 -32.70 3.39 7.04
CA ARG A 220 -32.73 4.76 7.59
C ARG A 220 -34.11 5.24 8.07
N LYS A 221 -35.18 4.44 7.96
CA LYS A 221 -36.54 4.83 8.38
C LYS A 221 -36.62 5.22 9.86
N ALA A 222 -35.87 4.52 10.72
CA ALA A 222 -35.75 4.85 12.15
C ALA A 222 -35.06 6.21 12.42
N LYS A 223 -34.44 6.82 11.41
CA LYS A 223 -33.81 8.14 11.45
C LYS A 223 -34.61 9.19 10.64
N GLY A 224 -35.89 8.91 10.34
CA GLY A 224 -36.77 9.84 9.64
C GLY A 224 -36.67 9.83 8.11
N MET A 225 -36.06 8.79 7.51
CA MET A 225 -36.03 8.65 6.05
C MET A 225 -37.44 8.39 5.50
N THR A 226 -37.85 9.16 4.49
CA THR A 226 -39.07 8.93 3.72
C THR A 226 -38.74 8.17 2.43
N GLU A 227 -39.73 7.47 1.85
CA GLU A 227 -39.55 6.79 0.56
C GLU A 227 -39.15 7.76 -0.56
N GLU A 228 -39.76 8.95 -0.60
CA GLU A 228 -39.43 9.99 -1.57
C GLU A 228 -37.96 10.44 -1.48
N ASN A 229 -37.45 10.65 -0.26
CA ASN A 229 -36.05 11.03 -0.06
C ASN A 229 -35.11 9.86 -0.36
N ALA A 230 -35.52 8.62 -0.06
CA ALA A 230 -34.74 7.44 -0.42
C ALA A 230 -34.62 7.26 -1.94
N LEU A 231 -35.70 7.54 -2.69
CA LEU A 231 -35.70 7.60 -4.16
C LEU A 231 -34.76 8.67 -4.71
N LYS A 232 -34.72 9.86 -4.09
CA LYS A 232 -33.75 10.92 -4.47
C LYS A 232 -32.31 10.48 -4.20
N LEU A 233 -32.03 9.92 -3.02
CA LEU A 233 -30.69 9.42 -2.68
C LEU A 233 -30.27 8.23 -3.54
N ALA A 234 -31.21 7.40 -4.00
CA ALA A 234 -30.91 6.30 -4.92
C ALA A 234 -30.39 6.77 -6.28
N LYS A 235 -30.57 8.06 -6.62
CA LYS A 235 -30.04 8.68 -7.85
C LYS A 235 -28.73 9.42 -7.63
N ASP A 236 -28.39 9.73 -6.38
CA ASP A 236 -27.09 10.32 -6.03
C ASP A 236 -25.98 9.30 -6.28
N ARG A 237 -24.98 9.66 -7.09
CA ARG A 237 -23.90 8.73 -7.52
C ARG A 237 -23.17 8.08 -6.35
N THR A 238 -22.97 8.81 -5.26
CA THR A 238 -22.20 8.33 -4.10
C THR A 238 -23.04 7.39 -3.24
N TYR A 239 -24.32 7.73 -2.99
CA TYR A 239 -25.25 6.83 -2.30
C TYR A 239 -25.56 5.58 -3.13
N PHE A 240 -25.79 5.74 -4.44
CA PHE A 240 -26.04 4.63 -5.35
C PHE A 240 -24.84 3.68 -5.39
N GLY A 241 -23.62 4.19 -5.62
CA GLY A 241 -22.39 3.40 -5.61
C GLY A 241 -22.17 2.68 -4.28
N THR A 242 -22.36 3.38 -3.15
CA THR A 242 -22.27 2.78 -1.81
C THR A 242 -23.28 1.64 -1.63
N MET A 243 -24.51 1.81 -2.14
CA MET A 243 -25.55 0.79 -2.04
C MET A 243 -25.28 -0.43 -2.91
N LEU A 244 -24.71 -0.26 -4.11
CA LEU A 244 -24.30 -1.40 -4.92
C LEU A 244 -23.23 -2.23 -4.21
N VAL A 245 -22.30 -1.59 -3.48
CA VAL A 245 -21.36 -2.30 -2.60
C VAL A 245 -22.11 -3.01 -1.46
N GLU A 246 -23.00 -2.32 -0.74
CA GLU A 246 -23.78 -2.91 0.36
C GLU A 246 -24.62 -4.11 -0.09
N LEU A 247 -25.21 -4.06 -1.29
CA LEU A 247 -26.01 -5.14 -1.88
C LEU A 247 -25.16 -6.29 -2.47
N GLY A 248 -23.84 -6.13 -2.56
CA GLY A 248 -22.94 -7.14 -3.12
C GLY A 248 -22.96 -7.22 -4.65
N ILE A 249 -23.45 -6.16 -5.31
CA ILE A 249 -23.38 -6.00 -6.78
C ILE A 249 -21.96 -5.60 -7.20
N ALA A 250 -21.24 -4.91 -6.30
CA ALA A 250 -19.82 -4.65 -6.39
C ALA A 250 -19.14 -4.96 -5.06
N ASP A 251 -17.83 -5.10 -5.11
CA ASP A 251 -17.00 -5.50 -3.98
C ASP A 251 -16.46 -4.29 -3.22
N ALA A 252 -16.18 -3.18 -3.92
CA ALA A 252 -15.68 -1.95 -3.32
C ALA A 252 -16.08 -0.69 -4.12
N MET A 253 -15.91 0.49 -3.51
CA MET A 253 -16.08 1.79 -4.18
C MET A 253 -14.87 2.70 -3.93
N VAL A 254 -14.45 3.43 -4.96
CA VAL A 254 -13.45 4.51 -4.87
C VAL A 254 -14.06 5.80 -5.42
N SER A 255 -14.05 6.87 -4.62
CA SER A 255 -14.62 8.18 -4.94
C SER A 255 -13.75 9.30 -4.34
N GLY A 256 -14.01 10.56 -4.66
CA GLY A 256 -13.35 11.72 -4.02
C GLY A 256 -12.46 12.53 -4.96
N ALA A 257 -12.33 12.13 -6.24
CA ALA A 257 -11.62 12.92 -7.24
C ALA A 257 -12.32 14.27 -7.48
N SER A 258 -13.66 14.26 -7.48
CA SER A 258 -14.53 15.44 -7.62
C SER A 258 -15.51 15.63 -6.45
N THR A 259 -15.58 14.66 -5.53
CA THR A 259 -16.47 14.64 -4.36
C THR A 259 -15.70 14.98 -3.09
N THR A 260 -16.34 15.59 -2.09
CA THR A 260 -15.68 15.85 -0.80
C THR A 260 -15.55 14.58 0.05
N THR A 261 -14.50 14.47 0.87
CA THR A 261 -14.32 13.36 1.82
C THR A 261 -15.56 13.11 2.69
N ALA A 262 -16.23 14.18 3.14
CA ALA A 262 -17.46 14.06 3.93
C ALA A 262 -18.62 13.46 3.13
N GLU A 263 -18.73 13.78 1.84
CA GLU A 263 -19.74 13.21 0.94
C GLU A 263 -19.46 11.74 0.61
N THR A 264 -18.18 11.35 0.44
CA THR A 264 -17.80 9.94 0.24
C THR A 264 -18.08 9.08 1.48
N ILE A 265 -17.68 9.57 2.66
CA ILE A 265 -17.70 8.77 3.90
C ILE A 265 -19.08 8.68 4.53
N ARG A 266 -19.87 9.75 4.45
CA ARG A 266 -21.21 9.81 5.05
C ARG A 266 -22.11 8.63 4.64
N PRO A 267 -22.32 8.32 3.35
CA PRO A 267 -23.14 7.17 2.95
C PRO A 267 -22.51 5.84 3.40
N ALA A 268 -21.19 5.68 3.35
CA ALA A 268 -20.52 4.49 3.85
C ALA A 268 -20.82 4.24 5.34
N LEU A 269 -20.72 5.27 6.19
CA LEU A 269 -21.06 5.16 7.62
C LEU A 269 -22.56 4.91 7.86
N GLN A 270 -23.42 5.48 7.02
CA GLN A 270 -24.86 5.36 7.16
C GLN A 270 -25.41 3.99 6.72
N LEU A 271 -24.81 3.39 5.69
CA LEU A 271 -25.37 2.24 4.95
C LEU A 271 -24.55 0.97 5.14
N ILE A 272 -23.22 1.08 5.04
CA ILE A 272 -22.27 -0.03 5.20
C ILE A 272 -21.92 -0.23 6.66
N LYS A 273 -21.67 0.84 7.43
CA LYS A 273 -21.29 0.80 8.87
C LYS A 273 -19.95 0.10 9.14
N THR A 274 -19.51 0.14 10.40
CA THR A 274 -18.28 -0.51 10.85
C THR A 274 -18.42 -2.03 11.00
N LYS A 275 -17.29 -2.75 10.93
CA LYS A 275 -17.20 -4.17 11.29
C LYS A 275 -17.65 -4.36 12.75
N PRO A 276 -18.24 -5.53 13.11
CA PRO A 276 -18.50 -5.86 14.51
C PRO A 276 -17.24 -5.71 15.37
N GLY A 277 -17.36 -5.06 16.53
CA GLY A 277 -16.22 -4.81 17.43
C GLY A 277 -15.34 -3.60 17.07
N VAL A 278 -15.52 -3.00 15.89
CA VAL A 278 -14.82 -1.78 15.48
C VAL A 278 -15.66 -0.55 15.81
N SER A 279 -15.12 0.34 16.65
CA SER A 279 -15.83 1.52 17.14
C SER A 279 -15.84 2.68 16.14
N ILE A 280 -14.79 2.79 15.31
CA ILE A 280 -14.57 3.94 14.44
C ILE A 280 -13.91 3.55 13.11
N VAL A 281 -14.16 4.35 12.07
CA VAL A 281 -13.43 4.29 10.80
C VAL A 281 -12.23 5.22 10.87
N SER A 282 -11.08 4.77 10.37
CA SER A 282 -9.87 5.61 10.24
C SER A 282 -9.30 5.53 8.84
N GLY A 283 -8.43 6.48 8.49
CA GLY A 283 -7.73 6.52 7.22
C GLY A 283 -6.24 6.32 7.41
N LEU A 284 -5.68 5.24 6.83
CA LEU A 284 -4.25 4.98 6.83
C LEU A 284 -3.60 5.42 5.52
N PHE A 285 -2.29 5.65 5.55
CA PHE A 285 -1.46 5.74 4.35
C PHE A 285 -0.39 4.66 4.36
N PHE A 286 -0.17 4.03 3.21
CA PHE A 286 1.05 3.28 2.95
C PHE A 286 2.15 4.28 2.54
N MET A 287 3.16 4.41 3.38
CA MET A 287 4.34 5.23 3.14
C MET A 287 5.44 4.33 2.56
N SER A 288 5.51 4.25 1.24
CA SER A 288 6.54 3.51 0.54
C SER A 288 7.79 4.38 0.42
N LEU A 289 8.75 4.10 1.30
CA LEU A 289 10.10 4.64 1.28
C LEU A 289 10.96 3.87 0.27
N ASP A 290 12.25 4.23 0.14
CA ASP A 290 13.17 3.57 -0.80
C ASP A 290 13.28 2.05 -0.55
N GLU A 291 13.18 1.62 0.71
CA GLU A 291 13.48 0.24 1.10
C GLU A 291 12.46 -0.41 2.03
N GLU A 292 11.38 0.28 2.35
CA GLU A 292 10.33 -0.26 3.19
C GLU A 292 8.99 0.42 2.97
N VAL A 293 7.93 -0.26 3.39
CA VAL A 293 6.58 0.27 3.42
C VAL A 293 6.12 0.37 4.86
N LEU A 294 5.82 1.58 5.31
CA LEU A 294 5.26 1.86 6.63
C LEU A 294 3.77 2.13 6.52
N LEU A 295 2.99 1.83 7.57
CA LEU A 295 1.59 2.22 7.66
C LEU A 295 1.43 3.34 8.68
N TYR A 296 0.88 4.47 8.27
CA TYR A 296 0.61 5.62 9.14
C TYR A 296 -0.89 5.77 9.32
N ALA A 297 -1.38 5.76 10.57
CA ALA A 297 -2.81 5.83 10.87
C ALA A 297 -3.06 6.56 12.22
N ASP A 298 -4.16 7.24 12.47
CA ASP A 298 -5.07 7.83 11.49
C ASP A 298 -4.45 9.15 10.97
N CYS A 299 -4.58 9.39 9.68
CA CYS A 299 -4.04 10.58 9.02
C CYS A 299 -5.08 11.36 8.21
N ALA A 300 -6.35 10.93 8.22
CA ALA A 300 -7.39 11.54 7.39
C ALA A 300 -8.76 11.73 8.07
N ILE A 301 -9.16 10.88 9.03
CA ILE A 301 -10.58 10.80 9.41
C ILE A 301 -10.88 11.34 10.80
N THR A 302 -10.18 10.85 11.82
CA THR A 302 -10.54 11.06 13.23
C THR A 302 -9.70 12.17 13.84
N PRO A 303 -10.26 13.37 14.14
CA PRO A 303 -9.47 14.51 14.59
C PRO A 303 -8.74 14.28 15.92
N ASN A 304 -9.51 13.88 16.95
CA ASN A 304 -9.05 13.69 18.32
C ASN A 304 -9.62 12.36 18.84
N PRO A 305 -8.99 11.22 18.51
CA PRO A 305 -9.45 9.92 18.99
C PRO A 305 -9.28 9.79 20.50
N ASP A 306 -10.26 9.17 21.17
CA ASP A 306 -10.16 8.75 22.56
C ASP A 306 -9.34 7.43 22.69
N PRO A 307 -9.04 6.95 23.93
CA PRO A 307 -8.28 5.71 24.10
C PRO A 307 -8.88 4.49 23.40
N GLU A 308 -10.21 4.32 23.43
CA GLU A 308 -10.92 3.23 22.77
C GLU A 308 -10.79 3.32 21.25
N ALA A 309 -10.89 4.52 20.67
CA ALA A 309 -10.68 4.78 19.25
C ALA A 309 -9.23 4.50 18.85
N LEU A 310 -8.24 4.95 19.64
CA LEU A 310 -6.82 4.68 19.36
C LEU A 310 -6.51 3.18 19.37
N ALA A 311 -7.04 2.43 20.33
CA ALA A 311 -6.93 0.98 20.34
C ALA A 311 -7.62 0.34 19.11
N SER A 312 -8.81 0.82 18.74
CA SER A 312 -9.52 0.34 17.54
C SER A 312 -8.77 0.65 16.23
N ILE A 313 -8.13 1.82 16.14
CA ILE A 313 -7.29 2.22 15.01
C ILE A 313 -6.05 1.32 14.93
N ALA A 314 -5.40 1.03 16.05
CA ALA A 314 -4.24 0.15 16.11
C ALA A 314 -4.56 -1.26 15.60
N ILE A 315 -5.68 -1.84 16.06
CA ILE A 315 -6.15 -3.17 15.62
C ILE A 315 -6.46 -3.15 14.12
N SER A 316 -7.27 -2.19 13.67
CA SER A 316 -7.66 -2.08 12.25
C SER A 316 -6.43 -1.92 11.35
N THR A 317 -5.44 -1.13 11.78
CA THR A 317 -4.20 -0.91 11.01
C THR A 317 -3.32 -2.15 10.98
N ALA A 318 -3.27 -2.91 12.09
CA ALA A 318 -2.56 -4.19 12.14
C ALA A 318 -3.23 -5.24 11.23
N GLU A 319 -4.55 -5.29 11.18
CA GLU A 319 -5.30 -6.13 10.23
C GLU A 319 -5.05 -5.72 8.79
N SER A 320 -5.06 -4.41 8.51
CA SER A 320 -4.68 -3.88 7.20
C SER A 320 -3.26 -4.32 6.84
N ALA A 321 -2.26 -4.11 7.69
CA ALA A 321 -0.89 -4.59 7.43
C ALA A 321 -0.86 -6.08 7.05
N LYS A 322 -1.55 -6.94 7.82
CA LYS A 322 -1.65 -8.38 7.55
C LYS A 322 -2.27 -8.68 6.18
N SER A 323 -3.31 -7.96 5.76
CA SER A 323 -3.97 -8.18 4.47
C SER A 323 -3.07 -7.84 3.27
N PHE A 324 -2.06 -7.00 3.46
CA PHE A 324 -1.00 -6.72 2.48
C PHE A 324 0.25 -7.59 2.65
N GLY A 325 0.23 -8.56 3.57
CA GLY A 325 1.36 -9.48 3.82
C GLY A 325 2.46 -8.90 4.71
N ILE A 326 2.19 -7.80 5.41
CA ILE A 326 3.12 -7.15 6.33
C ILE A 326 2.82 -7.66 7.75
N VAL A 327 3.83 -8.20 8.42
CA VAL A 327 3.72 -8.60 9.84
C VAL A 327 3.74 -7.33 10.70
N PRO A 328 2.66 -7.00 11.43
CA PRO A 328 2.56 -5.71 12.10
C PRO A 328 3.42 -5.66 13.37
N LYS A 329 4.14 -4.55 13.52
CA LYS A 329 4.83 -4.11 14.73
C LYS A 329 4.37 -2.68 15.01
N VAL A 330 3.42 -2.56 15.94
CA VAL A 330 2.62 -1.33 16.13
C VAL A 330 3.25 -0.39 17.14
N ALA A 331 3.63 0.80 16.73
CA ALA A 331 4.04 1.89 17.61
C ALA A 331 2.85 2.82 17.86
N MET A 332 2.39 2.91 19.11
CA MET A 332 1.42 3.94 19.51
C MET A 332 2.18 5.21 19.94
N LEU A 333 2.14 6.21 19.07
CA LEU A 333 3.03 7.35 19.13
C LEU A 333 2.65 8.35 20.22
N SER A 334 3.67 8.89 20.88
CA SER A 334 3.55 10.01 21.81
C SER A 334 4.85 10.83 21.79
N TYR A 335 4.85 11.98 22.45
CA TYR A 335 6.09 12.74 22.70
C TYR A 335 6.97 12.10 23.79
N SER A 336 6.48 11.07 24.50
CA SER A 336 7.20 10.32 25.54
C SER A 336 7.34 8.84 25.18
N THR A 337 8.35 8.17 25.74
CA THR A 337 8.59 6.73 25.59
C THR A 337 8.51 6.03 26.95
N GLY A 338 7.72 4.97 27.05
CA GLY A 338 7.54 4.19 28.29
C GLY A 338 7.07 5.07 29.46
N GLU A 339 7.83 5.05 30.56
CA GLU A 339 7.52 5.79 31.79
C GLU A 339 8.23 7.15 31.91
N SER A 340 8.91 7.61 30.85
CA SER A 340 9.78 8.80 30.94
C SER A 340 9.02 10.14 31.03
N GLY A 341 7.71 10.15 30.77
CA GLY A 341 6.87 11.34 30.81
C GLY A 341 5.48 11.05 31.35
N THR A 342 4.78 12.12 31.72
CA THR A 342 3.43 12.11 32.29
C THR A 342 2.64 13.28 31.72
N GLY A 343 1.32 13.13 31.59
CA GLY A 343 0.44 14.20 31.14
C GLY A 343 -0.69 13.67 30.26
N PRO A 344 -1.73 14.48 29.99
CA PRO A 344 -2.97 14.00 29.37
C PRO A 344 -2.77 13.20 28.09
N ASP A 345 -1.92 13.67 27.17
CA ASP A 345 -1.66 12.97 25.90
C ASP A 345 -0.86 11.67 26.08
N VAL A 346 0.01 11.60 27.09
CA VAL A 346 0.79 10.38 27.39
C VAL A 346 -0.12 9.36 28.09
N ASP A 347 -0.92 9.81 29.04
CA ASP A 347 -1.84 8.98 29.82
C ASP A 347 -2.94 8.41 28.93
N MET A 348 -3.41 9.19 27.94
CA MET A 348 -4.33 8.72 26.89
C MET A 348 -3.75 7.53 26.11
N ILE A 349 -2.47 7.60 25.73
CA ILE A 349 -1.81 6.52 24.98
C ILE A 349 -1.57 5.29 25.87
N LYS A 350 -1.25 5.50 27.16
CA LYS A 350 -1.15 4.41 28.15
C LYS A 350 -2.47 3.68 28.34
N GLU A 351 -3.59 4.41 28.43
CA GLU A 351 -4.91 3.79 28.54
C GLU A 351 -5.28 3.05 27.25
N ALA A 352 -5.02 3.64 26.07
CA ALA A 352 -5.24 2.98 24.79
C ALA A 352 -4.43 1.68 24.67
N ALA A 353 -3.19 1.67 25.16
CA ALA A 353 -2.33 0.49 25.20
C ALA A 353 -2.89 -0.64 26.09
N LYS A 354 -3.49 -0.29 27.23
CA LYS A 354 -4.16 -1.25 28.11
C LYS A 354 -5.37 -1.88 27.42
N ILE A 355 -6.23 -1.05 26.82
CA ILE A 355 -7.40 -1.52 26.05
C ILE A 355 -6.96 -2.40 24.88
N LEU A 356 -5.89 -2.01 24.17
CA LEU A 356 -5.34 -2.78 23.07
C LEU A 356 -4.87 -4.17 23.53
N LYS A 357 -4.17 -4.24 24.68
CA LYS A 357 -3.69 -5.51 25.24
C LYS A 357 -4.84 -6.44 25.65
N GLU A 358 -5.94 -5.88 26.15
CA GLU A 358 -7.13 -6.65 26.52
C GLU A 358 -7.86 -7.19 25.28
N LYS A 359 -7.92 -6.41 24.19
CA LYS A 359 -8.61 -6.80 22.95
C LYS A 359 -7.81 -7.73 22.04
N ASP A 360 -6.49 -7.54 21.94
CA ASP A 360 -5.59 -8.38 21.14
C ASP A 360 -4.27 -8.63 21.90
N PRO A 361 -4.24 -9.65 22.79
CA PRO A 361 -3.06 -9.97 23.58
C PRO A 361 -1.82 -10.38 22.76
N GLU A 362 -2.01 -10.89 21.55
CA GLU A 362 -0.97 -11.41 20.67
C GLU A 362 -0.34 -10.33 19.78
N LEU A 363 -1.01 -9.18 19.64
CA LEU A 363 -0.48 -8.07 18.85
C LEU A 363 0.81 -7.53 19.47
N LYS A 364 1.86 -7.47 18.65
CA LYS A 364 3.12 -6.85 19.03
C LYS A 364 2.97 -5.34 18.91
N PHE A 365 2.99 -4.65 20.05
CA PHE A 365 2.97 -3.20 20.08
C PHE A 365 3.95 -2.61 21.12
N ALA A 366 4.32 -1.34 20.93
CA ALA A 366 5.02 -0.50 21.90
C ALA A 366 4.26 0.81 22.10
N ALA A 367 4.05 1.18 23.36
CA ALA A 367 3.25 2.34 23.74
C ALA A 367 3.60 2.78 25.17
N PRO A 368 3.51 4.08 25.48
CA PRO A 368 3.72 5.17 24.53
C PRO A 368 5.16 5.11 23.99
N ILE A 369 5.37 5.52 22.74
CA ILE A 369 6.70 5.54 22.13
C ILE A 369 6.91 6.76 21.24
N GLN A 370 8.09 7.38 21.32
CA GLN A 370 8.48 8.44 20.39
C GLN A 370 8.84 7.86 19.02
N TYR A 371 8.70 8.68 17.97
CA TYR A 371 8.97 8.25 16.60
C TYR A 371 10.41 7.74 16.41
N ASP A 372 11.40 8.43 16.98
CA ASP A 372 12.82 8.01 16.92
C ASP A 372 13.04 6.64 17.58
N ALA A 373 12.44 6.41 18.74
CA ALA A 373 12.48 5.13 19.45
C ALA A 373 11.74 4.01 18.70
N ALA A 374 10.71 4.34 17.92
CA ALA A 374 9.96 3.37 17.13
C ALA A 374 10.71 2.97 15.84
N ALA A 375 11.39 3.92 15.20
CA ALA A 375 12.00 3.74 13.87
C ALA A 375 13.49 3.36 13.90
N ASP A 376 14.28 3.85 14.86
CA ASP A 376 15.73 3.60 14.91
C ASP A 376 16.09 2.50 15.92
N ILE A 377 16.82 1.48 15.45
CA ILE A 377 17.22 0.31 16.26
C ILE A 377 18.06 0.72 17.47
N THR A 378 18.97 1.67 17.30
CA THR A 378 19.88 2.11 18.37
C THR A 378 19.13 2.92 19.42
N VAL A 379 18.26 3.83 18.99
CA VAL A 379 17.42 4.63 19.89
C VAL A 379 16.39 3.76 20.59
N GLY A 380 15.75 2.83 19.88
CA GLY A 380 14.79 1.87 20.41
C GLY A 380 15.40 0.99 21.50
N ALA A 381 16.57 0.39 21.23
CA ALA A 381 17.30 -0.42 22.21
C ALA A 381 17.67 0.37 23.47
N LYS A 382 17.97 1.67 23.34
CA LYS A 382 18.30 2.55 24.45
C LYS A 382 17.07 3.00 25.26
N LYS A 383 15.99 3.42 24.58
CA LYS A 383 14.81 4.01 25.23
C LYS A 383 13.79 2.98 25.70
N MET A 384 13.74 1.81 25.08
CA MET A 384 12.82 0.72 25.44
C MET A 384 13.49 -0.65 25.28
N PRO A 385 14.48 -0.98 26.13
CA PRO A 385 15.26 -2.22 26.01
C PRO A 385 14.36 -3.46 26.11
N GLY A 386 14.63 -4.46 25.27
CA GLY A 386 13.89 -5.73 25.24
C GLY A 386 12.56 -5.69 24.46
N SER A 387 12.13 -4.53 23.96
CA SER A 387 10.95 -4.43 23.11
C SER A 387 11.16 -5.10 21.75
N GLN A 388 10.17 -5.86 21.29
CA GLN A 388 10.17 -6.45 19.94
C GLN A 388 9.74 -5.45 18.84
N VAL A 389 9.31 -4.26 19.25
CA VAL A 389 8.74 -3.22 18.36
C VAL A 389 9.59 -1.96 18.32
N ALA A 390 10.18 -1.54 19.43
CA ALA A 390 11.06 -0.36 19.44
C ALA A 390 12.23 -0.56 18.47
N GLY A 391 12.45 0.42 17.60
CA GLY A 391 13.43 0.38 16.51
C GLY A 391 13.07 -0.53 15.33
N HIS A 392 11.89 -1.14 15.37
CA HIS A 392 11.44 -2.13 14.40
C HIS A 392 9.99 -1.90 13.96
N ALA A 393 9.38 -0.78 14.31
CA ALA A 393 7.98 -0.51 14.02
C ALA A 393 7.78 -0.32 12.50
N ASN A 394 6.69 -0.89 11.99
CA ASN A 394 6.24 -0.69 10.61
C ASN A 394 4.78 -0.21 10.54
N VAL A 395 4.11 -0.12 11.67
CA VAL A 395 2.77 0.46 11.83
C VAL A 395 2.87 1.57 12.88
N PHE A 396 2.50 2.78 12.51
CA PHE A 396 2.60 3.99 13.32
C PHE A 396 1.21 4.55 13.57
N VAL A 397 0.77 4.49 14.83
CA VAL A 397 -0.53 5.00 15.26
C VAL A 397 -0.33 6.38 15.90
N PHE A 398 -0.81 7.42 15.23
CA PHE A 398 -0.70 8.81 15.64
C PHE A 398 -1.77 9.18 16.68
N PRO A 399 -1.43 10.02 17.68
CA PRO A 399 -2.35 10.40 18.76
C PRO A 399 -3.48 11.34 18.29
N SER A 400 -3.31 12.04 17.16
CA SER A 400 -4.33 12.93 16.59
C SER A 400 -4.14 13.14 15.08
N LEU A 401 -5.20 13.57 14.41
CA LEU A 401 -5.17 13.90 12.98
C LEU A 401 -4.14 14.97 12.65
N ASN A 402 -3.94 15.98 13.52
CA ASN A 402 -2.93 17.00 13.31
C ASN A 402 -1.53 16.38 13.21
N THR A 403 -1.20 15.49 14.16
CA THR A 403 0.11 14.83 14.15
C THR A 403 0.27 13.88 12.96
N GLY A 404 -0.75 13.06 12.66
CA GLY A 404 -0.72 12.14 11.52
C GLY A 404 -0.62 12.86 10.18
N ASN A 405 -1.52 13.81 9.93
CA ASN A 405 -1.61 14.54 8.67
C ASN A 405 -0.34 15.33 8.35
N ILE A 406 0.19 16.07 9.33
CA ILE A 406 1.42 16.84 9.16
C ILE A 406 2.61 15.89 8.94
N CYS A 407 2.71 14.81 9.72
CA CYS A 407 3.86 13.90 9.65
C CYS A 407 3.94 13.14 8.32
N TYR A 408 2.84 12.52 7.85
CA TYR A 408 2.89 11.77 6.59
C TYR A 408 3.23 12.67 5.41
N LYS A 409 2.68 13.91 5.38
CA LYS A 409 3.02 14.89 4.34
C LYS A 409 4.46 15.36 4.43
N ALA A 410 4.96 15.61 5.64
CA ALA A 410 6.36 15.97 5.85
C ALA A 410 7.27 14.88 5.31
N VAL A 411 7.06 13.62 5.70
CA VAL A 411 7.83 12.46 5.22
C VAL A 411 7.70 12.29 3.71
N GLN A 412 6.49 12.37 3.15
CA GLN A 412 6.28 12.32 1.70
C GLN A 412 7.16 13.33 0.96
N ARG A 413 7.19 14.59 1.44
CA ARG A 413 7.90 15.69 0.78
C ARG A 413 9.40 15.66 1.01
N THR A 414 9.88 15.26 2.18
CA THR A 414 11.31 15.30 2.53
C THR A 414 12.05 14.02 2.18
N ALA A 415 11.39 12.87 2.20
CA ALA A 415 11.98 11.58 1.85
C ALA A 415 11.67 11.13 0.42
N ASN A 416 10.97 11.96 -0.37
CA ASN A 416 10.45 11.61 -1.69
C ASN A 416 9.69 10.27 -1.70
N ALA A 417 8.95 10.01 -0.60
CA ALA A 417 8.24 8.77 -0.39
C ALA A 417 6.95 8.76 -1.22
N LEU A 418 6.59 7.60 -1.77
CA LEU A 418 5.27 7.40 -2.34
C LEU A 418 4.28 7.18 -1.19
N ALA A 419 3.28 8.06 -1.07
CA ALA A 419 2.24 7.97 -0.06
C ALA A 419 0.93 7.54 -0.72
N ILE A 420 0.47 6.31 -0.44
CA ILE A 420 -0.75 5.75 -1.03
C ILE A 420 -1.88 5.79 -0.01
N GLY A 421 -2.93 6.57 -0.31
CA GLY A 421 -4.11 6.72 0.54
C GLY A 421 -4.83 8.08 0.37
N PRO A 422 -5.79 8.41 1.26
CA PRO A 422 -6.13 7.66 2.46
C PRO A 422 -6.89 6.36 2.13
N VAL A 423 -6.49 5.28 2.79
CA VAL A 423 -7.19 3.99 2.74
C VAL A 423 -8.04 3.87 3.99
N LEU A 424 -9.36 3.86 3.81
CA LEU A 424 -10.30 3.68 4.92
C LEU A 424 -10.25 2.25 5.42
N GLN A 425 -10.33 2.13 6.74
CA GLN A 425 -10.37 0.85 7.44
C GLN A 425 -11.43 0.86 8.52
N GLY A 426 -11.92 -0.33 8.86
CA GLY A 426 -12.96 -0.53 9.87
C GLY A 426 -14.38 -0.61 9.33
N LEU A 427 -14.63 -0.31 8.05
CA LEU A 427 -15.93 -0.53 7.39
C LEU A 427 -16.18 -2.03 7.11
N ARG A 428 -17.45 -2.45 7.11
CA ARG A 428 -17.83 -3.84 6.73
C ARG A 428 -17.50 -4.18 5.28
N LYS A 429 -17.58 -3.20 4.39
CA LYS A 429 -17.24 -3.31 2.98
C LYS A 429 -16.38 -2.12 2.56
N PRO A 430 -15.39 -2.29 1.67
CA PRO A 430 -14.44 -1.23 1.35
C PRO A 430 -15.10 -0.07 0.58
N VAL A 431 -14.91 1.13 1.12
CA VAL A 431 -15.17 2.39 0.43
C VAL A 431 -13.97 3.26 0.71
N ASN A 432 -13.33 3.79 -0.33
CA ASN A 432 -12.14 4.64 -0.18
C ASN A 432 -12.36 6.02 -0.78
N ASP A 433 -11.68 6.99 -0.18
CA ASP A 433 -11.71 8.39 -0.57
C ASP A 433 -10.39 8.78 -1.24
N LEU A 434 -10.50 9.51 -2.34
CA LEU A 434 -9.39 10.12 -3.03
C LEU A 434 -9.25 11.57 -2.59
N SER A 435 -8.03 12.09 -2.65
CA SER A 435 -7.86 13.54 -2.61
C SER A 435 -8.40 14.17 -3.89
N ARG A 436 -9.05 15.34 -3.81
CA ARG A 436 -9.40 16.13 -5.01
C ARG A 436 -8.20 16.46 -5.89
N GLY A 437 -7.00 16.53 -5.31
CA GLY A 437 -5.74 16.74 -6.03
C GLY A 437 -5.05 15.45 -6.50
N CYS A 438 -5.74 14.30 -6.48
CA CYS A 438 -5.16 13.03 -6.87
C CYS A 438 -4.68 13.00 -8.32
N LEU A 439 -3.63 12.24 -8.55
CA LEU A 439 -3.10 11.87 -9.86
C LEU A 439 -3.79 10.60 -10.36
N VAL A 440 -3.62 10.29 -11.65
CA VAL A 440 -4.10 9.03 -12.25
C VAL A 440 -3.54 7.82 -11.51
N GLU A 441 -2.27 7.88 -11.11
CA GLU A 441 -1.60 6.83 -10.35
C GLU A 441 -2.17 6.63 -8.95
N ASP A 442 -2.56 7.72 -8.26
CA ASP A 442 -3.23 7.62 -6.96
C ASP A 442 -4.57 6.89 -7.07
N ILE A 443 -5.33 7.16 -8.14
CA ILE A 443 -6.60 6.48 -8.44
C ILE A 443 -6.33 4.99 -8.69
N MET A 444 -5.36 4.66 -9.55
CA MET A 444 -4.99 3.27 -9.83
C MET A 444 -4.63 2.53 -8.54
N ASN A 445 -3.73 3.07 -7.74
CA ASN A 445 -3.28 2.45 -6.50
C ASN A 445 -4.43 2.28 -5.49
N THR A 446 -5.32 3.26 -5.37
CA THR A 446 -6.49 3.19 -4.48
C THR A 446 -7.49 2.13 -4.95
N VAL A 447 -7.69 1.96 -6.26
CA VAL A 447 -8.52 0.88 -6.82
C VAL A 447 -7.92 -0.49 -6.53
N LEU A 448 -6.61 -0.68 -6.76
CA LEU A 448 -5.93 -1.93 -6.45
C LEU A 448 -6.04 -2.28 -4.96
N ILE A 449 -5.83 -1.30 -4.08
CA ILE A 449 -5.98 -1.48 -2.63
C ILE A 449 -7.42 -1.84 -2.27
N SER A 450 -8.40 -1.16 -2.84
CA SER A 450 -9.83 -1.43 -2.58
C SER A 450 -10.23 -2.84 -3.01
N ALA A 451 -9.70 -3.31 -4.14
CA ALA A 451 -9.89 -4.69 -4.60
C ALA A 451 -9.29 -5.71 -3.62
N ILE A 452 -8.10 -5.45 -3.09
CA ILE A 452 -7.45 -6.30 -2.09
C ILE A 452 -8.26 -6.33 -0.78
N GLN A 453 -8.71 -5.16 -0.31
CA GLN A 453 -9.54 -5.04 0.89
C GLN A 453 -10.87 -5.79 0.78
N ALA A 454 -11.42 -5.98 -0.42
CA ALA A 454 -12.70 -6.67 -0.57
C ALA A 454 -12.60 -8.20 -0.39
N LYS A 455 -11.39 -8.77 -0.53
CA LYS A 455 -11.14 -10.21 -0.37
C LYS A 455 -10.96 -10.63 1.10
N GLY A 456 -10.61 -9.70 2.00
CA GLY A 456 -10.26 -9.95 3.40
C GLY A 456 -11.15 -9.21 4.38
#